data_AF-A0A7W1CA78-F1
#
_entry.id   AF-A0A7W1CA78-F1
#
_cell.length_a   1.000
_cell.length_b   1.000
_cell.length_c   1.000
_cell.angle_alpha   90.00
_cell.angle_beta   90.00
_cell.angle_gamma   90.00
#
_symmetry.space_group_name_H-M   'P 1'
#
loop_
_entity.id
_entity.type
_entity.pdbx_description
1 polymer ?
#
loop_
_entity_poly.entity_id
_entity_poly.type
_entity_poly.pdbx_seq_one_letter_code
_entity_poly.pdbx_strand_id
1 'polypeptide(L)'
;MGRKAMIVVLDGVGAGDAPDAAEFGDEGANTLGNTACAVGGLELPHLRSLGLGNVVELEVTPPVTVPKASYGLMQERSAAKATLAGHW
;
A
#
# COMPACT_ATOMS: atom_id res chain seq x y z
N MET A 1 -4.13 -10.52 -31.59
CA MET A 1 -4.68 -9.89 -30.38
C MET A 1 -3.49 -9.33 -29.58
N GLY A 2 -3.43 -8.03 -29.31
CA GLY A 2 -2.28 -7.42 -28.62
C GLY A 2 -2.20 -7.80 -27.14
N ARG A 3 -0.99 -7.74 -26.56
CA ARG A 3 -0.80 -7.84 -25.10
C ARG A 3 -1.47 -6.64 -24.43
N LYS A 4 -2.19 -6.88 -23.34
CA LYS A 4 -2.89 -5.85 -22.56
C LYS A 4 -2.40 -5.93 -21.11
N ALA A 5 -2.36 -4.79 -20.43
CA ALA A 5 -2.18 -4.68 -19.00
C ALA A 5 -3.36 -3.92 -18.40
N MET A 6 -3.78 -4.31 -17.20
CA MET A 6 -4.77 -3.58 -16.41
C MET A 6 -4.05 -3.02 -15.18
N ILE A 7 -4.17 -1.72 -14.95
CA ILE A 7 -3.60 -1.04 -13.81
C ILE A 7 -4.76 -0.54 -12.95
N VAL A 8 -4.73 -0.86 -11.66
CA VAL A 8 -5.73 -0.42 -10.68
C VAL A 8 -4.99 0.40 -9.64
N VAL A 9 -5.36 1.67 -9.51
CA VAL A 9 -4.85 2.58 -8.48
C VAL A 9 -5.92 2.71 -7.40
N LEU A 10 -5.55 2.41 -6.15
CA LEU A 10 -6.38 2.67 -4.99
C LEU A 10 -5.93 4.01 -4.41
N ASP A 11 -6.57 5.10 -4.83
CA ASP A 11 -6.18 6.45 -4.44
C ASP A 11 -6.26 6.66 -2.91
N GLY A 12 -5.22 7.27 -2.34
CA GLY A 12 -5.07 7.50 -0.90
C GLY A 12 -4.66 6.27 -0.06
N VAL A 13 -4.47 5.09 -0.65
CA VAL A 13 -4.16 3.85 0.11
C VAL A 13 -2.65 3.69 0.32
N GLY A 14 -2.11 4.44 1.29
CA GLY A 14 -0.71 4.33 1.74
C GLY A 14 -0.44 3.15 2.69
N ALA A 15 0.77 2.61 2.65
CA ALA A 15 1.20 1.39 3.37
C ALA A 15 2.35 1.65 4.37
N GLY A 16 2.32 2.79 5.05
CA GLY A 16 3.38 3.28 5.92
C GLY A 16 3.94 4.63 5.44
N ASP A 17 4.83 5.20 6.23
CA ASP A 17 5.48 6.47 5.93
C ASP A 17 6.68 6.25 4.99
N ALA A 18 6.95 7.25 4.17
CA ALA A 18 8.10 7.25 3.28
C ALA A 18 9.37 7.72 4.03
N PRO A 19 10.59 7.39 3.55
CA PRO A 19 11.83 7.82 4.19
C PRO A 19 11.98 9.35 4.38
N ASP A 20 11.27 10.14 3.56
CA ASP A 20 11.24 11.61 3.57
C ASP A 20 10.00 12.19 4.27
N ALA A 21 9.20 11.37 4.97
CA ALA A 21 7.95 11.81 5.60
C ALA A 21 8.10 13.01 6.54
N ALA A 22 9.25 13.14 7.22
CA ALA A 22 9.57 14.30 8.06
C ALA A 22 9.56 15.63 7.29
N GLU A 23 9.99 15.64 6.02
CA GLU A 23 9.98 16.84 5.17
C GLU A 23 8.55 17.29 4.82
N PHE A 24 7.60 16.35 4.88
CA PHE A 24 6.18 16.58 4.58
C PHE A 24 5.31 16.70 5.83
N GLY A 25 5.88 16.56 7.03
CA GLY A 25 5.16 16.56 8.31
C GLY A 25 4.29 15.32 8.55
N ASP A 26 4.64 14.19 7.92
CA ASP A 26 3.83 12.96 7.90
C ASP A 26 4.52 11.78 8.63
N GLU A 27 5.47 12.02 9.54
CA GLU A 27 6.13 10.95 10.31
C GLU A 27 5.10 10.06 11.03
N GLY A 28 5.24 8.75 10.89
CA GLY A 28 4.31 7.77 11.46
C GLY A 28 2.98 7.63 10.71
N ALA A 29 2.79 8.31 9.58
CA ALA A 29 1.61 8.11 8.74
C ALA A 29 1.54 6.67 8.21
N ASN A 30 0.41 6.00 8.42
CA ASN A 30 0.17 4.66 7.86
C ASN A 30 -1.33 4.48 7.59
N THR A 31 -1.78 4.82 6.38
CA THR A 31 -3.22 4.79 6.07
C THR A 31 -3.83 3.41 6.24
N LEU A 32 -3.26 2.37 5.64
CA LEU A 32 -3.76 1.00 5.75
C LEU A 32 -3.76 0.50 7.20
N GLY A 33 -2.64 0.69 7.91
CA GLY A 33 -2.49 0.24 9.30
C GLY A 33 -3.45 0.97 10.25
N ASN A 34 -3.51 2.30 10.17
CA ASN A 34 -4.39 3.11 11.01
C ASN A 34 -5.86 2.84 10.71
N THR A 35 -6.22 2.64 9.43
CA THR A 35 -7.59 2.27 9.05
C THR A 35 -7.96 0.91 9.62
N ALA A 36 -7.09 -0.10 9.45
CA ALA A 36 -7.34 -1.44 9.99
C ALA A 36 -7.50 -1.41 11.51
N CYS A 37 -6.66 -0.66 12.22
CA CYS A 37 -6.80 -0.46 13.67
C CYS A 37 -8.14 0.21 14.04
N ALA A 38 -8.47 1.32 13.39
CA ALA A 38 -9.66 2.11 13.70
C ALA A 38 -10.98 1.35 13.51
N VAL A 39 -11.03 0.41 12.55
CA VAL A 39 -12.24 -0.36 12.25
C VAL A 39 -12.27 -1.74 12.93
N GLY A 40 -11.30 -2.07 13.79
CA GLY A 40 -11.24 -3.36 14.49
C GLY A 40 -10.77 -4.53 13.62
N GLY A 41 -10.02 -4.24 12.56
CA GLY A 41 -9.47 -5.19 11.60
C GLY A 41 -10.05 -5.03 10.21
N LEU A 42 -9.21 -5.17 9.19
CA LEU A 42 -9.60 -5.12 7.78
C LEU A 42 -9.34 -6.47 7.10
N GLU A 43 -10.41 -7.24 6.85
CA GLU A 43 -10.34 -8.53 6.17
C GLU A 43 -10.15 -8.36 4.66
N LEU A 44 -8.95 -8.65 4.16
CA LEU A 44 -8.62 -8.52 2.74
C LEU A 44 -8.14 -9.86 2.15
N PRO A 45 -8.95 -10.93 2.16
CA PRO A 45 -8.51 -12.29 1.81
C PRO A 45 -7.89 -12.39 0.41
N HIS A 46 -8.42 -11.63 -0.55
CA HIS A 46 -7.89 -11.60 -1.91
C HIS A 46 -6.54 -10.88 -2.00
N LEU A 47 -6.43 -9.66 -1.46
CA LEU A 47 -5.16 -8.92 -1.47
C LEU A 47 -4.08 -9.62 -0.63
N ARG A 48 -4.47 -10.24 0.48
CA ARG A 48 -3.61 -11.14 1.26
C ARG A 48 -3.03 -12.24 0.39
N SER A 49 -3.87 -12.93 -0.40
CA SER A 49 -3.42 -14.01 -1.28
C SER A 49 -2.46 -13.54 -2.38
N LEU A 50 -2.53 -12.25 -2.75
CA LEU A 50 -1.61 -11.61 -3.69
C LEU A 50 -0.31 -11.13 -3.03
N GLY A 51 -0.25 -11.06 -1.69
CA GLY A 51 0.96 -10.70 -0.93
C GLY A 51 0.87 -9.38 -0.15
N LEU A 52 -0.30 -8.75 0.00
CA LEU A 52 -0.43 -7.49 0.74
C LEU A 52 0.11 -7.58 2.18
N GLY A 53 -0.24 -8.65 2.91
CA GLY A 53 0.24 -8.87 4.27
C GLY A 53 1.74 -9.12 4.37
N ASN A 54 2.43 -9.38 3.26
CA ASN A 54 3.89 -9.49 3.20
C ASN A 54 4.59 -8.12 3.06
N VAL A 55 3.82 -7.07 2.76
CA VAL A 55 4.30 -5.72 2.51
C VAL A 55 4.06 -4.81 3.72
N VAL A 56 2.90 -4.92 4.33
CA VAL A 56 2.48 -4.10 5.47
C VAL A 56 1.84 -4.99 6.52
N GLU A 57 2.20 -4.76 7.78
CA GLU A 57 1.63 -5.49 8.90
C GLU A 57 0.19 -5.06 9.15
N LEU A 58 -0.73 -6.01 9.04
CA LEU A 58 -2.16 -5.83 9.26
C LEU A 58 -2.66 -7.00 10.11
N GLU A 59 -3.18 -6.71 11.31
CA GLU A 59 -3.49 -7.72 12.34
C GLU A 59 -4.32 -8.91 11.82
N VAL A 60 -5.41 -8.63 11.11
CA VAL A 60 -6.31 -9.65 10.55
C VAL A 60 -6.00 -10.02 9.09
N THR A 61 -4.93 -9.45 8.52
CA THR A 61 -4.43 -9.77 7.17
C THR A 61 -2.93 -10.15 7.23
N PRO A 62 -2.58 -11.29 7.84
CA PRO A 62 -1.20 -11.69 8.04
C PRO A 62 -0.50 -12.11 6.73
N PRO A 63 0.84 -12.14 6.69
CA PRO A 63 1.62 -12.61 5.54
C PRO A 63 1.25 -14.01 5.05
N VAL A 64 1.58 -14.31 3.79
CA VAL A 64 1.47 -15.64 3.18
C VAL A 64 2.83 -16.16 2.74
N THR A 65 3.09 -17.45 2.92
CA THR A 65 4.36 -18.08 2.54
C THR A 65 4.51 -18.25 1.03
N VAL A 66 3.40 -18.45 0.31
CA VAL A 66 3.37 -18.64 -1.15
C VAL A 66 2.33 -17.69 -1.77
N PRO A 67 2.69 -16.42 -2.05
CA PRO A 67 1.78 -15.47 -2.66
C PRO A 67 1.53 -15.81 -4.14
N LYS A 68 0.34 -15.45 -4.62
CA LYS A 68 -0.08 -15.69 -6.02
C LYS A 68 0.47 -14.65 -7.00
N ALA A 69 1.10 -13.59 -6.50
CA ALA A 69 1.67 -12.51 -7.29
C ALA A 69 3.01 -12.04 -6.70
N SER A 70 3.74 -11.26 -7.49
CA SER A 70 4.85 -10.47 -6.97
C SER A 70 4.30 -9.29 -6.16
N TYR A 71 5.02 -8.90 -5.11
CA TYR A 71 4.61 -7.85 -4.18
C TYR A 71 5.83 -7.00 -3.79
N GLY A 72 5.57 -5.79 -3.30
CA GLY A 72 6.60 -4.86 -2.84
C GLY A 72 6.02 -3.49 -2.50
N LEU A 73 6.89 -2.59 -2.05
CA LEU A 73 6.58 -1.17 -1.86
C LEU A 73 7.23 -0.35 -2.97
N MET A 74 6.56 0.72 -3.35
CA MET A 74 7.12 1.77 -4.19
C MET A 74 7.33 3.02 -3.34
N GLN A 75 8.45 3.71 -3.57
CA GLN A 75 8.73 4.99 -2.96
C GLN A 75 8.54 6.07 -4.01
N GLU A 76 7.74 7.08 -3.70
CA GLU A 76 7.59 8.28 -4.53
C GLU A 76 8.96 8.97 -4.65
N ARG A 77 9.30 9.39 -5.88
CA ARG A 77 10.58 10.06 -6.16
C ARG A 77 10.42 11.57 -6.31
N SER A 78 9.22 12.01 -6.63
CA SER A 78 8.88 13.42 -6.75
C SER A 78 8.89 14.08 -5.37
N ALA A 79 9.33 15.35 -5.29
CA ALA A 79 9.21 16.16 -4.09
C ALA A 79 7.77 16.70 -3.92
N ALA A 80 6.77 15.83 -4.07
CA ALA A 80 5.34 16.17 -4.01
C ALA A 80 4.49 14.95 -3.62
N LYS A 81 3.41 15.20 -2.87
CA LYS A 81 2.43 14.17 -2.43
C LYS A 81 1.02 14.38 -2.99
N ALA A 82 0.90 15.20 -4.03
CA ALA A 82 -0.39 15.49 -4.68
C ALA A 82 -0.74 14.42 -5.73
N THR A 83 -2.04 14.16 -5.93
CA THR A 83 -2.56 13.16 -6.89
C THR A 83 -1.93 13.29 -8.28
N LEU A 84 -1.77 14.52 -8.80
CA LEU A 84 -1.18 14.72 -10.12
C LEU A 84 0.28 14.26 -10.20
N ALA A 85 1.06 14.45 -9.14
CA ALA A 85 2.46 14.04 -9.10
C ALA A 85 2.59 12.52 -9.02
N GLY A 86 1.81 11.85 -8.16
CA GLY A 86 1.88 10.39 -8.02
C GLY A 86 1.33 9.60 -9.22
N HIS A 87 0.51 10.22 -10.07
CA HIS A 87 -0.02 9.59 -11.29
C HIS A 87 0.85 9.80 -12.54
N TRP A 88 1.81 10.74 -12.50
CA TRP A 88 2.68 11.10 -13.62
C TRP A 88 4.02 10.37 -13.54
#